data_AF-A0A6G0W9B6-F1
#
_entry.id   AF-A0A6G0W9B6-F1
#
_cell.length_a   1.000
_cell.length_b   1.000
_cell.length_c   1.000
_cell.angle_alpha   90.00
_cell.angle_beta   90.00
_cell.angle_gamma   90.00
#
_symmetry.space_group_name_H-M   'P 1'
#
loop_
_entity.id
_entity.type
_entity.pdbx_description
1 polymer ?
#
loop_
_entity_poly.entity_id
_entity_poly.type
_entity_poly.pdbx_seq_one_letter_code
_entity_poly.pdbx_strand_id
1 'polypeptide(L)'
;MAEKQLQKLVKYGDDLMEAADQITRGRTGRPPAPVRVHFEETGRMKNASTALLVCKFCRKEVAGRAISLEGHLKKCTHAPDEARPAKVPKKEKMARPSPDYVPGKGEHKQAMKKLCSVTTSMEGKFRNLIVPKLAAIQSLHLTLRDKRSTHLQFKQHADRLMRIIAEEALAACAMEFATVWTPNGMEYSGMRPNNNLCAVSIQRSGDCLLEQVLRCDPAVSVGKLLIQRDETSTEKTPILFYSKLPPRLASFDRVLLLDPMLATGGSAMMAIQLLLNAGVDEMNIVLVNVVSCPIGLSYLFQAYPCVKVVTSAIDPDLNANKCILPGLGSFGDRYYNTTN
;
A
#
# COMPACT_ATOMS: atom_id res chain seq x y z
N MET A 1 40.19 -29.16 4.71
CA MET A 1 39.18 -30.15 4.26
C MET A 1 37.88 -29.51 3.75
N ALA A 2 37.42 -28.39 4.31
CA ALA A 2 36.23 -27.66 3.83
C ALA A 2 36.38 -27.05 2.41
N GLU A 3 37.58 -26.58 2.05
CA GLU A 3 37.87 -25.97 0.73
C GLU A 3 37.74 -26.96 -0.45
N LYS A 4 38.15 -28.22 -0.26
CA LYS A 4 38.01 -29.30 -1.26
C LYS A 4 36.56 -29.77 -1.43
N GLN A 5 35.69 -29.53 -0.44
CA GLN A 5 34.24 -29.78 -0.54
C GLN A 5 33.51 -28.64 -1.26
N LEU A 6 34.00 -27.40 -1.11
CA LEU A 6 33.48 -26.20 -1.74
C LEU A 6 33.66 -26.21 -3.28
N GLN A 7 34.84 -26.62 -3.75
CA GLN A 7 35.10 -26.78 -5.20
C GLN A 7 34.27 -27.91 -5.83
N LYS A 8 33.86 -28.94 -5.07
CA LYS A 8 32.95 -29.98 -5.57
C LYS A 8 31.54 -29.40 -5.82
N LEU A 9 30.98 -28.61 -4.90
CA LEU A 9 29.62 -28.06 -5.03
C LEU A 9 29.46 -27.06 -6.18
N VAL A 10 30.48 -26.24 -6.47
CA VAL A 10 30.48 -25.33 -7.63
C VAL A 10 30.52 -26.13 -8.95
N LYS A 11 31.27 -27.23 -8.99
CA LYS A 11 31.33 -28.15 -10.15
C LYS A 11 30.00 -28.87 -10.40
N TYR A 12 29.20 -29.12 -9.36
CA TYR A 12 27.91 -29.82 -9.48
C TYR A 12 26.76 -28.93 -9.98
N GLY A 13 26.88 -27.60 -9.94
CA GLY A 13 25.81 -26.68 -10.37
C GLY A 13 25.53 -26.72 -11.87
N ASP A 14 26.60 -26.81 -12.68
CA ASP A 14 26.50 -26.82 -14.15
C ASP A 14 26.14 -28.22 -14.69
N ASP A 15 26.55 -29.30 -14.00
CA ASP A 15 26.28 -30.68 -14.44
C ASP A 15 24.88 -31.19 -14.06
N LEU A 16 24.17 -30.54 -13.12
CA LEU A 16 22.88 -31.04 -12.59
C LEU A 16 21.63 -30.50 -13.27
N MET A 17 21.71 -29.46 -14.10
CA MET A 17 20.53 -28.86 -14.77
C MET A 17 20.80 -28.70 -16.26
N GLU A 18 19.92 -29.22 -17.12
CA GLU A 18 19.99 -29.00 -18.57
C GLU A 18 18.88 -28.00 -18.92
N ALA A 19 19.17 -27.08 -19.85
CA ALA A 19 18.12 -26.30 -20.47
C ALA A 19 17.13 -27.26 -21.15
N ALA A 20 15.83 -27.03 -21.00
CA ALA A 20 14.80 -27.85 -21.63
C ALA A 20 14.76 -27.55 -23.14
N ASP A 21 15.71 -28.09 -23.91
CA ASP A 21 15.82 -27.85 -25.35
C ASP A 21 14.76 -28.59 -26.19
N GLN A 22 13.83 -29.30 -25.55
CA GLN A 22 12.75 -30.00 -26.27
C GLN A 22 11.40 -29.86 -25.56
N ILE A 23 10.86 -28.65 -25.50
CA ILE A 23 9.41 -28.46 -25.30
C ILE A 23 8.87 -27.47 -26.31
N THR A 24 7.87 -27.94 -27.05
CA THR A 24 7.10 -27.25 -28.08
C THR A 24 6.61 -25.86 -27.67
N ARG A 25 6.74 -24.94 -28.62
CA ARG A 25 6.37 -23.52 -28.59
C ARG A 25 5.01 -23.25 -27.93
N GLY A 26 5.02 -22.61 -26.77
CA GLY A 26 3.84 -21.93 -26.21
C GLY A 26 3.50 -20.67 -27.01
N ARG A 27 2.20 -20.31 -27.05
CA ARG A 27 1.52 -19.31 -27.92
C ARG A 27 2.09 -17.87 -28.01
N THR A 28 3.21 -17.54 -27.36
CA THR A 28 3.76 -16.18 -27.35
C THR A 28 5.07 -16.00 -28.11
N GLY A 29 5.62 -17.04 -28.74
CA GLY A 29 6.64 -16.91 -29.79
C GLY A 29 7.99 -16.27 -29.41
N ARG A 30 8.27 -16.02 -28.12
CA ARG A 30 9.54 -15.41 -27.68
C ARG A 30 10.45 -16.46 -27.01
N PRO A 31 11.75 -16.57 -27.39
CA PRO A 31 12.66 -17.50 -26.73
C PRO A 31 12.94 -17.09 -25.27
N PRO A 32 13.03 -18.03 -24.33
CA PRO A 32 13.40 -17.72 -22.94
C PRO A 32 14.86 -17.27 -22.87
N ALA A 33 15.13 -16.21 -22.10
CA ALA A 33 16.49 -15.72 -21.89
C ALA A 33 17.34 -16.75 -21.11
N PRO A 34 18.62 -16.98 -21.48
CA PRO A 34 19.50 -17.86 -20.73
C PRO A 34 19.76 -17.29 -19.33
N VAL A 35 19.48 -18.06 -18.28
CA VAL A 35 19.71 -17.66 -16.88
C VAL A 35 20.99 -18.33 -16.37
N ARG A 36 22.01 -17.52 -16.05
CA ARG A 36 23.16 -17.98 -15.25
C ARG A 36 22.74 -18.05 -13.78
N VAL A 37 22.86 -19.23 -13.18
CA VAL A 37 22.51 -19.48 -11.78
C VAL A 37 23.75 -19.23 -10.91
N HIS A 38 23.67 -18.28 -9.96
CA HIS A 38 24.70 -18.08 -8.93
C HIS A 38 24.19 -18.52 -7.56
N PHE A 39 24.98 -19.30 -6.84
CA PHE A 39 24.73 -19.70 -5.45
C PHE A 39 25.63 -18.88 -4.50
N GLU A 40 25.06 -18.26 -3.46
CA GLU A 40 25.84 -17.66 -2.37
C GLU A 40 26.38 -18.75 -1.42
N GLU A 41 27.41 -18.42 -0.63
CA GLU A 41 28.12 -19.29 0.36
C GLU A 41 27.21 -19.96 1.41
N THR A 42 25.93 -19.60 1.48
CA THR A 42 24.93 -20.21 2.37
C THR A 42 23.98 -21.19 1.66
N GLY A 43 24.18 -21.45 0.36
CA GLY A 43 23.35 -22.37 -0.44
C GLY A 43 21.96 -21.84 -0.81
N ARG A 44 21.69 -20.53 -0.65
CA ARG A 44 20.42 -19.92 -1.04
C ARG A 44 20.49 -19.30 -2.43
N MET A 45 19.56 -19.68 -3.30
CA MET A 45 19.34 -19.03 -4.61
C MET A 45 18.69 -17.65 -4.43
N LYS A 46 19.19 -16.65 -5.14
CA LYS A 46 18.45 -15.40 -5.43
C LYS A 46 17.93 -15.44 -6.88
N ASN A 47 16.70 -14.96 -7.08
CA ASN A 47 16.05 -14.67 -8.37
C ASN A 47 15.47 -15.85 -9.16
N ALA A 48 14.69 -16.74 -8.53
CA ALA A 48 13.78 -17.65 -9.24
C ALA A 48 12.38 -17.03 -9.38
N SER A 49 12.26 -15.90 -10.09
CA SER A 49 10.98 -15.20 -10.17
C SER A 49 9.97 -15.78 -11.16
N THR A 50 10.33 -16.72 -12.06
CA THR A 50 9.37 -17.35 -12.99
C THR A 50 9.84 -18.64 -13.69
N ALA A 51 10.96 -19.25 -13.32
CA ALA A 51 11.47 -20.44 -14.01
C ALA A 51 10.84 -21.75 -13.48
N LEU A 52 10.33 -22.59 -14.40
CA LEU A 52 10.06 -24.01 -14.16
C LEU A 52 11.38 -24.77 -14.29
N LEU A 53 11.80 -25.47 -13.24
CA LEU A 53 13.02 -26.28 -13.23
C LEU A 53 12.64 -27.76 -13.31
N VAL A 54 13.33 -28.57 -14.11
CA VAL A 54 13.11 -30.02 -14.16
C VAL A 54 14.22 -30.72 -13.37
N CYS A 55 13.84 -31.57 -12.41
CA CYS A 55 14.80 -32.38 -11.68
C CYS A 55 15.40 -33.48 -12.58
N LYS A 56 16.74 -33.51 -12.80
CA LYS A 56 17.39 -34.56 -13.62
C LYS A 56 17.17 -36.00 -13.12
N PHE A 57 16.91 -36.20 -11.82
CA PHE A 57 16.75 -37.54 -11.23
C PHE A 57 15.36 -38.14 -11.39
N CYS A 58 14.30 -37.33 -11.25
CA CYS A 58 12.92 -37.81 -11.33
C CYS A 58 12.12 -37.23 -12.51
N ARG A 59 12.75 -36.34 -13.30
CA ARG A 59 12.15 -35.59 -14.42
C ARG A 59 10.86 -34.83 -14.08
N LYS A 60 10.64 -34.52 -12.80
CA LYS A 60 9.49 -33.72 -12.36
C LYS A 60 9.81 -32.23 -12.38
N GLU A 61 8.81 -31.43 -12.77
CA GLU A 61 8.85 -29.98 -12.71
C GLU A 61 8.76 -29.48 -11.27
N VAL A 62 9.57 -28.47 -10.95
CA VAL A 62 9.65 -27.84 -9.63
C VAL A 62 9.51 -26.33 -9.82
N ALA A 63 8.45 -25.77 -9.25
CA ALA A 63 8.22 -24.33 -9.25
C ALA A 63 9.12 -23.63 -8.22
N GLY A 64 9.80 -22.56 -8.63
CA GLY A 64 10.77 -21.84 -7.80
C GLY A 64 10.21 -21.12 -6.56
N ARG A 65 8.89 -21.06 -6.34
CA ARG A 65 8.29 -20.36 -5.19
C ARG A 65 7.79 -21.33 -4.12
N ALA A 66 8.38 -21.23 -2.93
CA ALA A 66 7.89 -21.68 -1.62
C ALA A 66 8.03 -23.15 -1.19
N ILE A 67 8.53 -24.06 -2.03
CA ILE A 67 9.09 -25.34 -1.56
C ILE A 67 10.49 -25.42 -2.15
N SER A 68 11.49 -25.02 -1.36
CA SER A 68 12.89 -24.99 -1.77
C SER A 68 13.26 -26.30 -2.48
N LEU A 69 14.13 -26.23 -3.50
CA LEU A 69 14.76 -27.39 -4.14
C LEU A 69 15.20 -28.44 -3.11
N GLU A 70 15.66 -27.96 -1.95
CA GLU A 70 15.99 -28.72 -0.75
C GLU A 70 14.85 -29.64 -0.24
N GLY A 71 13.61 -29.15 -0.20
CA GLY A 71 12.42 -29.91 0.17
C GLY A 71 12.04 -30.98 -0.87
N HIS A 72 12.25 -30.71 -2.16
CA HIS A 72 12.05 -31.71 -3.22
C HIS A 72 13.12 -32.81 -3.15
N LEU A 73 14.41 -32.45 -3.01
CA LEU A 73 15.52 -33.41 -2.93
C LEU A 73 15.44 -34.33 -1.70
N LYS A 74 14.90 -33.85 -0.57
CA LYS A 74 14.58 -34.69 0.60
C LYS A 74 13.53 -35.78 0.31
N LYS A 75 12.67 -35.58 -0.68
CA LYS A 75 11.54 -36.47 -1.02
C LYS A 75 11.71 -37.20 -2.36
N CYS A 76 12.74 -36.87 -3.13
CA CYS A 76 13.00 -37.48 -4.43
C CYS A 76 13.53 -38.91 -4.25
N THR A 77 12.83 -39.87 -4.82
CA THR A 77 13.12 -41.31 -4.72
C THR A 77 14.42 -41.71 -5.40
N HIS A 78 14.80 -41.02 -6.48
CA HIS A 78 15.97 -41.33 -7.30
C HIS A 78 17.16 -40.39 -7.08
N ALA A 79 17.08 -39.47 -6.11
CA ALA A 79 18.21 -38.60 -5.79
C ALA A 79 19.28 -39.38 -5.01
N PRO A 80 20.57 -39.34 -5.42
CA PRO A 80 21.66 -39.96 -4.67
C PRO A 80 21.83 -39.29 -3.31
N ASP A 81 22.26 -40.05 -2.29
CA ASP A 81 22.35 -39.55 -0.91
C ASP A 81 23.32 -38.36 -0.76
N GLU A 82 24.29 -38.24 -1.66
CA GLU A 82 25.22 -37.10 -1.74
C GLU A 82 24.54 -35.78 -2.14
N ALA A 83 23.43 -35.85 -2.88
CA ALA A 83 22.63 -34.70 -3.27
C ALA A 83 21.55 -34.34 -2.22
N ARG A 84 21.42 -35.15 -1.15
CA ARG A 84 20.46 -34.89 -0.08
C ARG A 84 21.05 -33.94 0.96
N PRO A 85 20.36 -32.84 1.28
CA PRO A 85 20.83 -31.86 2.26
C PRO A 85 20.92 -32.48 3.67
N ALA A 86 22.02 -32.21 4.36
CA ALA A 86 22.31 -32.76 5.68
C ALA A 86 21.24 -32.39 6.74
N LYS A 87 20.90 -33.34 7.62
CA LYS A 87 20.01 -33.10 8.77
C LYS A 87 20.73 -32.21 9.80
N VAL A 88 20.34 -30.96 9.93
CA VAL A 88 20.83 -30.08 11.01
C VAL A 88 20.12 -30.46 12.33
N PRO A 89 20.84 -30.77 13.42
CA PRO A 89 20.22 -31.06 14.71
C PRO A 89 19.56 -29.80 15.30
N LYS A 90 18.42 -29.97 15.98
CA LYS A 90 17.69 -28.91 16.69
C LYS A 90 18.63 -28.24 17.70
N LYS A 91 18.89 -26.93 17.55
CA LYS A 91 19.62 -26.13 18.54
C LYS A 91 18.93 -26.20 19.90
N GLU A 92 19.62 -26.73 20.90
CA GLU A 92 19.30 -26.55 22.32
C GLU A 92 19.38 -25.07 22.70
N LYS A 93 18.44 -24.64 23.54
CA LYS A 93 18.38 -23.26 24.08
C LYS A 93 19.49 -23.09 25.12
N MET A 94 20.59 -22.42 24.75
CA MET A 94 21.52 -21.88 25.75
C MET A 94 20.87 -20.69 26.47
N ALA A 95 20.97 -20.70 27.80
CA ALA A 95 20.54 -19.62 28.67
C ALA A 95 21.30 -18.32 28.35
N ARG A 96 20.57 -17.20 28.27
CA ARG A 96 21.17 -15.87 28.07
C ARG A 96 21.58 -15.28 29.41
N PRO A 97 22.75 -14.64 29.52
CA PRO A 97 22.97 -13.65 30.57
C PRO A 97 22.05 -12.45 30.29
N SER A 98 21.49 -11.86 31.34
CA SER A 98 20.62 -10.68 31.27
C SER A 98 21.35 -9.51 30.60
N PRO A 99 20.67 -8.77 29.71
CA PRO A 99 20.75 -7.33 29.81
C PRO A 99 19.44 -6.61 29.44
N ASP A 100 19.40 -5.36 29.88
CA ASP A 100 18.44 -4.28 29.66
C ASP A 100 17.53 -4.36 28.42
N TYR A 101 16.29 -3.95 28.65
CA TYR A 101 15.13 -3.99 27.76
C TYR A 101 15.40 -3.34 26.38
N VAL A 102 15.40 -4.17 25.33
CA VAL A 102 15.29 -3.76 23.92
C VAL A 102 14.06 -4.45 23.32
N PRO A 103 13.09 -3.74 22.70
CA PRO A 103 11.90 -4.37 22.13
C PRO A 103 12.26 -5.36 21.02
N GLY A 104 11.68 -6.56 21.07
CA GLY A 104 12.12 -7.71 20.29
C GLY A 104 11.73 -7.66 18.82
N LYS A 105 12.67 -8.01 17.93
CA LYS A 105 12.48 -8.19 16.46
C LYS A 105 11.28 -9.09 16.05
N GLY A 106 10.70 -9.86 16.99
CA GLY A 106 9.54 -10.72 16.75
C GLY A 106 8.19 -9.98 16.76
N GLU A 107 8.02 -9.03 17.68
CA GLU A 107 6.76 -8.27 17.85
C GLU A 107 6.56 -7.30 16.68
N HIS A 108 7.64 -6.67 16.22
CA HIS A 108 7.61 -5.81 15.03
C HIS A 108 7.18 -6.55 13.76
N LYS A 109 7.65 -7.79 13.55
CA LYS A 109 7.21 -8.62 12.42
C LYS A 109 5.73 -8.99 12.52
N GLN A 110 5.23 -9.24 13.72
CA GLN A 110 3.84 -9.59 13.95
C GLN A 110 2.89 -8.41 13.76
N ALA A 111 3.26 -7.22 14.25
CA ALA A 111 2.49 -5.98 14.05
C ALA A 111 2.42 -5.58 12.56
N MET A 112 3.55 -5.67 11.85
CA MET A 112 3.60 -5.36 10.41
C MET A 112 2.82 -6.39 9.57
N LYS A 113 2.85 -7.67 9.98
CA LYS A 113 2.01 -8.72 9.38
C LYS A 113 0.51 -8.46 9.61
N LYS A 114 0.13 -8.01 10.81
CA LYS A 114 -1.26 -7.63 11.13
C LYS A 114 -1.73 -6.48 10.24
N LEU A 115 -0.95 -5.41 10.09
CA LEU A 115 -1.29 -4.27 9.23
C LEU A 115 -1.50 -4.70 7.76
N CYS A 116 -0.56 -5.47 7.21
CA CYS A 116 -0.65 -5.99 5.85
C CYS A 116 -1.90 -6.86 5.64
N SER A 117 -2.26 -7.71 6.62
CA SER A 117 -3.48 -8.52 6.53
C SER A 117 -4.77 -7.70 6.54
N VAL A 118 -4.82 -6.60 7.30
CA VAL A 118 -5.99 -5.72 7.37
C VAL A 118 -6.20 -5.01 6.04
N THR A 119 -5.14 -4.44 5.46
CA THR A 119 -5.21 -3.80 4.15
C THR A 119 -5.72 -4.75 3.07
N THR A 120 -5.12 -5.96 2.96
CA THR A 120 -5.55 -6.95 1.96
C THR A 120 -6.99 -7.40 2.17
N SER A 121 -7.43 -7.57 3.43
CA SER A 121 -8.83 -7.93 3.73
C SER A 121 -9.81 -6.84 3.29
N MET A 122 -9.45 -5.57 3.48
CA MET A 122 -10.33 -4.44 3.13
C MET A 122 -10.38 -4.21 1.62
N GLU A 123 -9.23 -4.29 0.93
CA GLU A 123 -9.17 -4.24 -0.55
C GLU A 123 -9.98 -5.38 -1.19
N GLY A 124 -9.96 -6.57 -0.60
CA GLY A 124 -10.77 -7.71 -1.08
C GLY A 124 -12.27 -7.52 -0.86
N LYS A 125 -12.67 -6.74 0.16
CA LYS A 125 -14.08 -6.48 0.50
C LYS A 125 -14.68 -5.32 -0.30
N PHE A 126 -13.89 -4.29 -0.59
CA PHE A 126 -14.38 -3.05 -1.20
C PHE A 126 -13.63 -2.73 -2.49
N ARG A 127 -14.33 -2.86 -3.64
CA ARG A 127 -13.74 -2.57 -4.96
C ARG A 127 -13.43 -1.09 -5.18
N ASN A 128 -14.15 -0.21 -4.50
CA ASN A 128 -13.99 1.25 -4.61
C ASN A 128 -12.93 1.80 -3.64
N LEU A 129 -12.16 0.92 -2.97
CA LEU A 129 -11.07 1.29 -2.07
C LEU A 129 -9.72 1.11 -2.76
N ILE A 130 -8.94 2.20 -2.82
CA ILE A 130 -7.61 2.23 -3.42
C ILE A 130 -6.59 2.52 -2.32
N VAL A 131 -5.59 1.62 -2.20
CA VAL A 131 -4.47 1.77 -1.28
C VAL A 131 -3.15 1.66 -2.07
N PRO A 132 -2.49 2.79 -2.39
CA PRO A 132 -1.27 2.77 -3.18
C PRO A 132 -0.13 1.99 -2.52
N LYS A 133 0.50 1.08 -3.27
CA LYS A 133 1.53 0.16 -2.78
C LYS A 133 2.94 0.65 -3.13
N LEU A 134 3.28 1.86 -2.69
CA LEU A 134 4.58 2.48 -2.93
C LEU A 134 5.50 2.33 -1.71
N ALA A 135 6.75 1.93 -1.93
CA ALA A 135 7.74 1.80 -0.84
C ALA A 135 7.98 3.14 -0.10
N ALA A 136 7.91 4.26 -0.81
CA ALA A 136 8.04 5.60 -0.24
C ALA A 136 6.99 5.87 0.85
N ILE A 137 5.76 5.39 0.67
CA ILE A 137 4.66 5.59 1.64
C ILE A 137 5.02 4.99 3.00
N GLN A 138 5.63 3.80 3.02
CA GLN A 138 6.04 3.14 4.27
C GLN A 138 7.08 3.96 5.05
N SER A 139 8.08 4.50 4.36
CA SER A 139 9.10 5.35 4.99
C SER A 139 8.52 6.66 5.51
N LEU A 140 7.59 7.27 4.79
CA LEU A 140 6.95 8.52 5.21
C LEU A 140 6.06 8.29 6.44
N HIS A 141 5.29 7.19 6.45
CA HIS A 141 4.49 6.80 7.61
C HIS A 141 5.33 6.61 8.87
N LEU A 142 6.56 6.12 8.76
CA LEU A 142 7.42 5.95 9.93
C LEU A 142 7.63 7.28 10.66
N THR A 143 8.01 8.33 9.93
CA THR A 143 8.17 9.68 10.50
C THR A 143 6.84 10.26 10.98
N LEU A 144 5.76 10.06 10.23
CA LEU A 144 4.44 10.55 10.65
C LEU A 144 3.93 9.87 11.91
N ARG A 145 4.35 8.65 12.21
CA ARG A 145 3.89 7.89 13.37
C ARG A 145 4.81 8.04 14.58
N ASP A 146 6.07 8.43 14.37
CA ASP A 146 7.00 8.67 15.48
C ASP A 146 6.54 9.88 16.29
N LYS A 147 6.25 9.64 17.58
CA LYS A 147 5.88 10.69 18.56
C LYS A 147 7.02 11.70 18.76
N ARG A 148 8.27 11.31 18.52
CA ARG A 148 9.46 12.16 18.69
C ARG A 148 9.70 13.10 17.53
N SER A 149 9.00 12.92 16.41
CA SER A 149 9.15 13.81 15.25
C SER A 149 8.66 15.21 15.58
N THR A 150 9.51 16.20 15.31
CA THR A 150 9.18 17.62 15.50
C THR A 150 8.07 18.05 14.54
N HIS A 151 7.42 19.19 14.83
CA HIS A 151 6.38 19.74 13.96
C HIS A 151 6.88 19.89 12.50
N LEU A 152 8.11 20.36 12.31
CA LEU A 152 8.69 20.59 10.99
C LEU A 152 8.93 19.27 10.25
N GLN A 153 9.49 18.28 10.94
CA GLN A 153 9.70 16.95 10.37
C GLN A 153 8.36 16.31 9.98
N PHE A 154 7.36 16.40 10.85
CA PHE A 154 6.02 15.89 10.58
C PHE A 154 5.42 16.57 9.35
N LYS A 155 5.40 17.91 9.30
CA LYS A 155 4.86 18.68 8.18
C LYS A 155 5.54 18.34 6.86
N GLN A 156 6.87 18.34 6.82
CA GLN A 156 7.64 18.01 5.59
C GLN A 156 7.33 16.60 5.07
N HIS A 157 7.21 15.61 5.95
CA HIS A 157 6.90 14.24 5.54
C HIS A 157 5.43 14.05 5.20
N ALA A 158 4.55 14.80 5.87
CA ALA A 158 3.11 14.82 5.61
C ALA A 158 2.86 15.37 4.21
N ASP A 159 3.47 16.51 3.86
CA ASP A 159 3.35 17.13 2.54
C ASP A 159 3.80 16.18 1.43
N ARG A 160 4.94 15.50 1.63
CA ARG A 160 5.44 14.49 0.68
C ARG A 160 4.47 13.32 0.51
N LEU A 161 3.87 12.83 1.59
CA LEU A 161 2.92 11.72 1.52
C LEU A 161 1.61 12.17 0.86
N MET A 162 1.08 13.31 1.29
CA MET A 162 -0.14 13.91 0.75
C MET A 162 0.00 14.27 -0.72
N ARG A 163 1.20 14.66 -1.19
CA ARG A 163 1.49 14.85 -2.62
C ARG A 163 1.27 13.58 -3.43
N ILE A 164 1.80 12.46 -2.96
CA ILE A 164 1.64 11.14 -3.61
C ILE A 164 0.16 10.76 -3.66
N ILE A 165 -0.56 10.98 -2.56
CA ILE A 165 -1.97 10.63 -2.46
C ILE A 165 -2.87 11.56 -3.28
N ALA A 166 -2.51 12.84 -3.39
CA ALA A 166 -3.19 13.78 -4.27
C ALA A 166 -3.07 13.38 -5.74
N GLU A 167 -1.87 13.00 -6.20
CA GLU A 167 -1.66 12.47 -7.56
C GLU A 167 -2.48 11.20 -7.81
N GLU A 168 -2.50 10.27 -6.86
CA GLU A 168 -3.33 9.06 -6.99
C GLU A 168 -4.83 9.40 -7.07
N ALA A 169 -5.30 10.35 -6.25
CA ALA A 169 -6.68 10.78 -6.26
C ALA A 169 -7.07 11.44 -7.60
N LEU A 170 -6.19 12.28 -8.16
CA LEU A 170 -6.38 12.88 -9.48
C LEU A 170 -6.36 11.82 -10.59
N ALA A 171 -5.46 10.84 -10.51
CA ALA A 171 -5.41 9.71 -11.45
C ALA A 171 -6.70 8.87 -11.39
N ALA A 172 -7.27 8.67 -10.20
CA ALA A 172 -8.54 7.97 -10.02
C ALA A 172 -9.76 8.73 -10.59
N CYS A 173 -9.59 10.01 -10.93
CA CYS A 173 -10.58 10.86 -11.57
C CYS A 173 -10.46 10.91 -13.10
N ALA A 174 -9.36 10.41 -13.69
CA ALA A 174 -9.14 10.43 -15.13
C ALA A 174 -10.09 9.45 -15.85
N MET A 175 -10.66 9.89 -16.98
CA MET A 175 -11.78 9.17 -17.64
C MET A 175 -11.49 8.76 -19.08
N GLU A 176 -10.58 9.45 -19.78
CA GLU A 176 -10.49 9.35 -21.24
C GLU A 176 -9.08 8.98 -21.71
N PHE A 177 -9.01 8.04 -22.66
CA PHE A 177 -7.80 7.84 -23.46
C PHE A 177 -7.70 8.92 -24.53
N ALA A 178 -6.49 9.39 -24.77
CA ALA A 178 -6.19 10.37 -25.79
C ALA A 178 -4.93 9.97 -26.54
N THR A 179 -4.94 10.19 -27.85
CA THR A 179 -3.74 10.08 -28.70
C THR A 179 -3.29 11.49 -29.06
N VAL A 180 -2.00 11.74 -28.92
CA VAL A 180 -1.34 12.99 -29.31
C VAL A 180 -0.22 12.70 -30.29
N TRP A 181 0.12 13.69 -31.11
CA TRP A 181 1.29 13.63 -31.97
C TRP A 181 2.50 14.21 -31.23
N THR A 182 3.54 13.42 -31.10
CA THR A 182 4.82 13.86 -30.52
C THR A 182 5.54 14.82 -31.46
N PRO A 183 6.46 15.66 -30.96
CA PRO A 183 7.28 16.52 -31.82
C PRO A 183 8.09 15.77 -32.89
N ASN A 184 8.27 14.46 -32.73
CA ASN A 184 8.96 13.59 -33.68
C ASN A 184 8.03 13.00 -34.75
N GLY A 185 6.77 13.45 -34.82
CA GLY A 185 5.79 12.96 -35.79
C GLY A 185 5.25 11.56 -35.50
N MET A 186 5.49 11.02 -34.30
CA MET A 186 4.94 9.72 -33.88
C MET A 186 3.72 9.92 -32.98
N GLU A 187 2.71 9.07 -33.13
CA GLU A 187 1.57 9.03 -32.21
C GLU A 187 1.98 8.46 -30.84
N TYR A 188 1.44 9.04 -29.77
CA TYR A 188 1.52 8.53 -28.40
C TYR A 188 0.12 8.51 -27.80
N SER A 189 -0.30 7.34 -27.32
CA SER A 189 -1.58 7.15 -26.64
C SER A 189 -1.38 7.04 -25.13
N GLY A 190 -2.16 7.81 -24.39
CA GLY A 190 -2.13 7.82 -22.92
C GLY A 190 -3.48 8.22 -22.34
N MET A 191 -3.50 8.46 -21.04
CA MET A 191 -4.69 8.88 -20.32
C MET A 191 -4.69 10.40 -20.16
N ARG A 192 -5.80 11.05 -20.48
CA ARG A 192 -5.97 12.50 -20.31
C ARG A 192 -6.41 12.81 -18.87
N PRO A 193 -5.75 13.74 -18.18
CA PRO A 193 -6.24 14.24 -16.89
C PRO A 193 -7.64 14.85 -17.02
N ASN A 194 -8.46 14.68 -15.99
CA ASN A 194 -9.75 15.33 -15.93
C ASN A 194 -9.58 16.78 -15.45
N ASN A 195 -10.10 17.75 -16.20
CA ASN A 195 -9.97 19.18 -15.90
C ASN A 195 -11.25 19.78 -15.27
N ASN A 196 -12.31 18.99 -15.11
CA ASN A 196 -13.59 19.40 -14.53
C ASN A 196 -13.75 18.84 -13.11
N LEU A 197 -12.86 19.28 -12.22
CA LEU A 197 -12.75 18.77 -10.85
C LEU A 197 -13.06 19.86 -9.81
N CYS A 198 -13.65 19.44 -8.69
CA CYS A 198 -13.77 20.24 -7.48
C CYS A 198 -13.10 19.54 -6.29
N ALA A 199 -12.37 20.28 -5.47
CA ALA A 199 -11.84 19.81 -4.19
C ALA A 199 -12.58 20.48 -3.03
N VAL A 200 -13.12 19.67 -2.12
CA VAL A 200 -13.83 20.11 -0.92
C VAL A 200 -13.05 19.66 0.30
N SER A 201 -12.52 20.61 1.08
CA SER A 201 -11.81 20.29 2.31
C SER A 201 -12.73 20.28 3.53
N ILE A 202 -12.56 19.26 4.39
CA ILE A 202 -13.13 19.26 5.73
C ILE A 202 -12.12 19.92 6.68
N GLN A 203 -12.42 21.14 7.10
CA GLN A 203 -11.55 21.91 7.98
C GLN A 203 -11.51 21.29 9.38
N ARG A 204 -10.37 21.38 10.10
CA ARG A 204 -9.14 22.10 9.73
C ARG A 204 -8.15 21.26 8.91
N SER A 205 -8.00 19.98 9.22
CA SER A 205 -6.96 19.12 8.65
C SER A 205 -7.13 18.86 7.15
N GLY A 206 -8.34 18.94 6.58
CA GLY A 206 -8.54 18.82 5.12
C GLY A 206 -7.77 19.85 4.30
N ASP A 207 -7.51 21.04 4.85
CA ASP A 207 -6.84 22.13 4.13
C ASP A 207 -5.37 21.80 3.78
N CYS A 208 -4.70 20.91 4.54
CA CYS A 208 -3.34 20.50 4.20
C CYS A 208 -3.28 19.55 3.00
N LEU A 209 -4.29 18.69 2.83
CA LEU A 209 -4.45 17.87 1.61
C LEU A 209 -4.85 18.75 0.43
N LEU A 210 -5.72 19.74 0.64
CA LEU A 210 -6.14 20.70 -0.38
C LEU A 210 -4.93 21.45 -0.95
N GLU A 211 -4.03 21.93 -0.11
CA GLU A 211 -2.79 22.57 -0.57
C GLU A 211 -2.00 21.62 -1.49
N GLN A 212 -1.96 20.33 -1.19
CA GLN A 212 -1.27 19.38 -2.06
C GLN A 212 -2.01 19.19 -3.38
N VAL A 213 -3.33 19.02 -3.38
CA VAL A 213 -4.12 18.95 -4.63
C VAL A 213 -3.88 20.19 -5.50
N LEU A 214 -3.91 21.39 -4.92
CA LEU A 214 -3.74 22.64 -5.66
C LEU A 214 -2.35 22.82 -6.28
N ARG A 215 -1.27 22.25 -5.71
CA ARG A 215 0.02 22.27 -6.43
C ARG A 215 0.16 21.18 -7.51
N CYS A 216 -0.73 20.19 -7.55
CA CYS A 216 -0.81 19.22 -8.64
C CYS A 216 -1.68 19.77 -9.77
N ASP A 217 -2.86 20.29 -9.42
CA ASP A 217 -3.80 20.92 -10.35
C ASP A 217 -4.29 22.26 -9.76
N PRO A 218 -3.70 23.40 -10.20
CA PRO A 218 -4.08 24.73 -9.75
C PRO A 218 -5.47 25.19 -10.24
N ALA A 219 -6.06 24.53 -11.24
CA ALA A 219 -7.33 24.93 -11.85
C ALA A 219 -8.56 24.40 -11.08
N VAL A 220 -8.36 23.49 -10.13
CA VAL A 220 -9.42 22.87 -9.33
C VAL A 220 -10.24 23.93 -8.59
N SER A 221 -11.56 23.84 -8.71
CA SER A 221 -12.48 24.67 -7.91
C SER A 221 -12.53 24.20 -6.46
N VAL A 222 -12.57 25.13 -5.51
CA VAL A 222 -12.45 24.83 -4.07
C VAL A 222 -13.78 25.05 -3.34
N GLY A 223 -14.18 24.06 -2.55
CA GLY A 223 -15.21 24.17 -1.51
C GLY A 223 -14.61 23.95 -0.12
N LYS A 224 -15.28 24.49 0.91
CA LYS A 224 -14.86 24.34 2.31
C LYS A 224 -16.04 23.97 3.20
N LEU A 225 -15.82 23.00 4.06
CA LEU A 225 -16.75 22.57 5.10
C LEU A 225 -16.06 22.63 6.46
N LEU A 226 -16.69 23.24 7.46
CA LEU A 226 -16.25 23.15 8.86
C LEU A 226 -17.21 22.22 9.59
N ILE A 227 -16.74 21.00 9.86
CA ILE A 227 -17.49 19.99 10.60
C ILE A 227 -16.70 19.66 11.86
N GLN A 228 -17.28 19.93 13.02
CA GLN A 228 -16.68 19.63 14.31
C GLN A 228 -17.54 18.59 15.03
N ARG A 229 -16.90 17.72 15.81
CA ARG A 229 -17.62 16.74 16.63
C ARG A 229 -18.02 17.42 17.93
N ASP A 230 -19.23 17.14 18.39
CA ASP A 230 -19.63 17.51 19.73
C ASP A 230 -18.79 16.73 20.75
N GLU A 231 -17.92 17.43 21.46
CA GLU A 231 -17.04 16.84 22.48
C GLU A 231 -17.79 16.50 23.77
N THR A 232 -19.00 17.03 23.96
CA THR A 232 -19.84 16.75 25.14
C THR A 232 -20.60 15.44 24.99
N SER A 233 -20.89 15.01 23.75
CA SER A 233 -21.55 13.75 23.46
C SER A 233 -20.57 12.58 23.41
N THR A 234 -20.92 11.46 24.03
CA THR A 234 -20.15 10.21 23.95
C THR A 234 -20.10 9.67 22.51
N GLU A 235 -21.11 9.98 21.70
CA GLU A 235 -21.19 9.55 20.30
C GLU A 235 -20.28 10.37 19.37
N LYS A 236 -19.75 11.52 19.84
CA LYS A 236 -18.94 12.47 19.06
C LYS A 236 -19.62 12.84 17.74
N THR A 237 -20.91 13.16 17.82
CA THR A 237 -21.77 13.46 16.68
C THR A 237 -21.23 14.65 15.88
N PRO A 238 -21.13 14.56 14.55
CA PRO A 238 -20.66 15.67 13.72
C PRO A 238 -21.71 16.79 13.67
N ILE A 239 -21.25 18.04 13.73
CA ILE A 239 -22.05 19.26 13.61
C ILE A 239 -21.43 20.12 12.51
N LEU A 240 -22.26 20.61 11.58
CA LEU A 240 -21.86 21.55 10.55
C LEU A 240 -21.88 22.99 11.10
N PHE A 241 -20.73 23.67 11.07
CA PHE A 241 -20.59 25.06 11.50
C PHE A 241 -20.47 26.04 10.32
N TYR A 242 -19.89 25.60 9.20
CA TYR A 242 -19.71 26.44 8.02
C TYR A 242 -19.71 25.60 6.75
N SER A 243 -20.32 26.14 5.69
CA SER A 243 -20.29 25.55 4.35
C SER A 243 -20.19 26.64 3.30
N LYS A 244 -19.21 26.49 2.41
CA LYS A 244 -19.10 27.30 1.19
C LYS A 244 -18.64 26.40 0.05
N LEU A 245 -19.59 26.05 -0.81
CA LEU A 245 -19.39 25.19 -1.96
C LEU A 245 -19.50 26.01 -3.26
N PRO A 246 -18.81 25.62 -4.34
CA PRO A 246 -19.02 26.21 -5.67
C PRO A 246 -20.49 26.17 -6.09
N PRO A 247 -21.01 27.21 -6.76
CA PRO A 247 -22.44 27.29 -7.12
C PRO A 247 -22.88 26.26 -8.16
N ARG A 248 -21.94 25.67 -8.92
CA ARG A 248 -22.20 24.65 -9.95
C ARG A 248 -21.66 23.28 -9.54
N LEU A 249 -21.80 22.92 -8.26
CA LEU A 249 -21.17 21.72 -7.71
C LEU A 249 -21.58 20.43 -8.45
N ALA A 250 -22.85 20.32 -8.83
CA ALA A 250 -23.40 19.17 -9.57
C ALA A 250 -22.84 19.03 -11.00
N SER A 251 -22.22 20.08 -11.58
CA SER A 251 -21.67 20.00 -12.93
C SER A 251 -20.22 19.52 -13.00
N PHE A 252 -19.56 19.29 -11.85
CA PHE A 252 -18.22 18.73 -11.84
C PHE A 252 -18.27 17.22 -12.06
N ASP A 253 -17.37 16.72 -12.90
CA ASP A 253 -17.29 15.28 -13.19
C ASP A 253 -16.88 14.49 -11.95
N ARG A 254 -16.06 15.11 -11.08
CA ARG A 254 -15.61 14.52 -9.82
C ARG A 254 -15.48 15.57 -8.73
N VAL A 255 -15.77 15.16 -7.50
CA VAL A 255 -15.55 15.96 -6.29
C VAL A 255 -14.60 15.21 -5.35
N LEU A 256 -13.40 15.75 -5.16
CA LEU A 256 -12.43 15.27 -4.19
C LEU A 256 -12.81 15.77 -2.80
N LEU A 257 -13.28 14.89 -1.92
CA LEU A 257 -13.52 15.20 -0.51
C LEU A 257 -12.25 14.93 0.30
N LEU A 258 -11.69 15.95 0.94
CA LEU A 258 -10.34 15.90 1.52
C LEU A 258 -10.40 15.90 3.05
N ASP A 259 -9.95 14.80 3.67
CA ASP A 259 -9.79 14.67 5.12
C ASP A 259 -8.67 13.67 5.44
N PRO A 260 -7.55 14.06 6.08
CA PRO A 260 -6.42 13.16 6.31
C PRO A 260 -6.75 11.92 7.15
N MET A 261 -7.82 11.92 7.97
CA MET A 261 -8.09 10.84 8.92
C MET A 261 -9.53 10.33 8.86
N LEU A 262 -9.70 9.06 8.48
CA LEU A 262 -10.99 8.37 8.54
C LEU A 262 -11.05 7.41 9.74
N ALA A 263 -11.45 7.93 10.90
CA ALA A 263 -11.62 7.13 12.13
C ALA A 263 -12.98 6.40 12.17
N THR A 264 -14.01 7.04 12.76
CA THR A 264 -15.38 6.51 12.81
C THR A 264 -16.20 6.79 11.55
N GLY A 265 -15.73 7.71 10.70
CA GLY A 265 -16.43 8.10 9.47
C GLY A 265 -17.49 9.20 9.63
N GLY A 266 -17.88 9.59 10.85
CA GLY A 266 -18.99 10.54 11.08
C GLY A 266 -18.87 11.85 10.29
N SER A 267 -17.73 12.55 10.41
CA SER A 267 -17.50 13.82 9.70
C SER A 267 -17.52 13.66 8.17
N ALA A 268 -16.90 12.60 7.66
CA ALA A 268 -16.88 12.31 6.22
C ALA A 268 -18.27 11.96 5.69
N MET A 269 -19.06 11.16 6.42
CA MET A 269 -20.42 10.79 6.03
C MET A 269 -21.35 12.01 6.03
N MET A 270 -21.23 12.93 7.00
CA MET A 270 -21.95 14.20 6.99
C MET A 270 -21.56 15.05 5.78
N ALA A 271 -20.26 15.15 5.47
CA ALA A 271 -19.81 15.88 4.30
C ALA A 271 -20.33 15.28 2.99
N ILE A 272 -20.29 13.95 2.84
CA ILE A 272 -20.87 13.25 1.67
C ILE A 272 -22.35 13.58 1.55
N GLN A 273 -23.13 13.50 2.64
CA GLN A 273 -24.56 13.85 2.62
C GLN A 273 -24.80 15.29 2.14
N LEU A 274 -23.97 16.25 2.57
CA LEU A 274 -24.06 17.64 2.12
C LEU A 274 -23.78 17.79 0.62
N LEU A 275 -22.82 17.03 0.08
CA LEU A 275 -22.53 17.01 -1.36
C LEU A 275 -23.69 16.41 -2.16
N LEU A 276 -24.27 15.30 -1.69
CA LEU A 276 -25.44 14.68 -2.30
C LEU A 276 -26.64 15.64 -2.30
N ASN A 277 -26.89 16.32 -1.18
CA ASN A 277 -27.95 17.33 -1.07
C ASN A 277 -27.72 18.53 -2.01
N ALA A 278 -26.46 18.82 -2.37
CA ALA A 278 -26.09 19.83 -3.34
C ALA A 278 -26.14 19.34 -4.80
N GLY A 279 -26.62 18.11 -5.04
CA GLY A 279 -26.84 17.53 -6.36
C GLY A 279 -25.64 16.79 -6.96
N VAL A 280 -24.59 16.52 -6.18
CA VAL A 280 -23.46 15.69 -6.63
C VAL A 280 -23.89 14.22 -6.66
N ASP A 281 -23.61 13.51 -7.75
CA ASP A 281 -23.80 12.06 -7.79
C ASP A 281 -22.79 11.37 -6.87
N GLU A 282 -23.27 10.39 -6.10
CA GLU A 282 -22.45 9.59 -5.20
C GLU A 282 -21.23 8.97 -5.89
N MET A 283 -21.39 8.50 -7.13
CA MET A 283 -20.31 7.88 -7.91
C MET A 283 -19.21 8.88 -8.30
N ASN A 284 -19.49 10.18 -8.25
CA ASN A 284 -18.55 11.24 -8.59
C ASN A 284 -17.72 11.70 -7.38
N ILE A 285 -18.05 11.23 -6.18
CA ILE A 285 -17.32 11.60 -4.96
C ILE A 285 -16.12 10.67 -4.76
N VAL A 286 -14.94 11.28 -4.56
CA VAL A 286 -13.71 10.59 -4.20
C VAL A 286 -13.22 11.12 -2.85
N LEU A 287 -13.33 10.30 -1.81
CA LEU A 287 -12.79 10.62 -0.49
C LEU A 287 -11.29 10.31 -0.46
N VAL A 288 -10.49 11.29 -0.06
CA VAL A 288 -9.02 11.20 -0.01
C VAL A 288 -8.56 11.29 1.44
N ASN A 289 -7.86 10.25 1.92
CA ASN A 289 -7.37 10.15 3.29
C ASN A 289 -5.87 9.80 3.34
N VAL A 290 -5.23 10.13 4.46
CA VAL A 290 -3.88 9.63 4.77
C VAL A 290 -3.98 8.31 5.53
N VAL A 291 -4.76 8.24 6.61
CA VAL A 291 -4.98 7.00 7.36
C VAL A 291 -6.46 6.75 7.59
N SER A 292 -6.88 5.51 7.36
CA SER A 292 -8.26 5.07 7.55
C SER A 292 -8.33 3.89 8.52
N CYS A 293 -9.49 3.68 9.13
CA CYS A 293 -9.78 2.53 9.99
C CYS A 293 -10.87 1.64 9.35
N PRO A 294 -10.81 0.29 9.47
CA PRO A 294 -11.83 -0.62 8.97
C PRO A 294 -13.25 -0.30 9.45
N ILE A 295 -13.40 0.20 10.68
CA ILE A 295 -14.70 0.58 11.25
C ILE A 295 -15.32 1.73 10.43
N GLY A 296 -14.57 2.83 10.25
CA GLY A 296 -15.04 3.98 9.48
C GLY A 296 -15.27 3.67 8.00
N LEU A 297 -14.38 2.86 7.39
CA LEU A 297 -14.55 2.41 6.00
C LEU A 297 -15.81 1.57 5.84
N SER A 298 -16.08 0.65 6.77
CA SER A 298 -17.26 -0.22 6.69
C SER A 298 -18.56 0.57 6.81
N TYR A 299 -18.64 1.53 7.73
CA TYR A 299 -19.81 2.40 7.85
C TYR A 299 -19.99 3.30 6.62
N LEU A 300 -18.89 3.86 6.10
CA LEU A 300 -18.94 4.69 4.90
C LEU A 300 -19.46 3.90 3.70
N PHE A 301 -18.90 2.73 3.41
CA PHE A 301 -19.34 1.93 2.25
C PHE A 301 -20.71 1.27 2.45
N GLN A 302 -21.17 1.11 3.69
CA GLN A 302 -22.55 0.67 3.95
C GLN A 302 -23.57 1.77 3.63
N ALA A 303 -23.24 3.03 3.96
CA ALA A 303 -24.11 4.17 3.69
C ALA A 303 -24.00 4.65 2.23
N TYR A 304 -22.78 4.66 1.68
CA TYR A 304 -22.43 5.22 0.37
C TYR A 304 -21.54 4.23 -0.41
N PRO A 305 -22.12 3.16 -0.99
CA PRO A 305 -21.35 2.10 -1.66
C PRO A 305 -20.64 2.55 -2.95
N CYS A 306 -21.10 3.62 -3.60
CA CYS A 306 -20.58 4.12 -4.88
C CYS A 306 -19.42 5.10 -4.70
N VAL A 307 -19.23 5.66 -3.49
CA VAL A 307 -18.10 6.56 -3.19
C VAL A 307 -16.78 5.82 -3.39
N LYS A 308 -15.82 6.48 -4.02
CA LYS A 308 -14.45 5.99 -4.12
C LYS A 308 -13.62 6.49 -2.94
N VAL A 309 -12.77 5.65 -2.37
CA VAL A 309 -11.87 6.03 -1.27
C VAL A 309 -10.43 5.77 -1.67
N VAL A 310 -9.59 6.79 -1.59
CA VAL A 310 -8.13 6.69 -1.76
C VAL A 310 -7.48 6.94 -0.41
N THR A 311 -6.74 5.96 0.11
CA THR A 311 -6.07 6.09 1.42
C THR A 311 -4.67 5.49 1.41
N SER A 312 -3.73 6.09 2.14
CA SER A 312 -2.33 5.62 2.14
C SER A 312 -2.06 4.47 3.11
N ALA A 313 -2.88 4.30 4.14
CA ALA A 313 -2.77 3.21 5.10
C ALA A 313 -4.11 2.90 5.77
N ILE A 314 -4.28 1.64 6.17
CA ILE A 314 -5.44 1.17 6.92
C ILE A 314 -4.97 0.56 8.23
N ASP A 315 -5.33 1.20 9.34
CA ASP A 315 -4.94 0.81 10.68
C ASP A 315 -6.04 0.00 11.37
N PRO A 316 -5.70 -1.04 12.14
CA PRO A 316 -6.64 -2.09 12.54
C PRO A 316 -7.80 -1.63 13.42
N ASP A 317 -7.60 -0.63 14.27
CA ASP A 317 -8.51 -0.41 15.41
C ASP A 317 -8.65 1.05 15.82
N LEU A 318 -9.62 1.31 16.70
CA LEU A 318 -9.81 2.57 17.40
C LEU A 318 -9.67 2.35 18.92
N ASN A 319 -9.13 3.32 19.64
CA ASN A 319 -9.19 3.30 21.11
C ASN A 319 -10.56 3.79 21.65
N ALA A 320 -10.74 3.78 22.96
CA ALA A 320 -11.96 4.26 23.63
C ALA A 320 -12.33 5.71 23.25
N ASN A 321 -11.32 6.55 22.99
CA ASN A 321 -11.50 7.95 22.56
C ASN A 321 -11.75 8.10 21.06
N LYS A 322 -11.97 7.00 20.33
CA LYS A 322 -12.17 6.95 18.87
C LYS A 322 -10.97 7.43 18.05
N CYS A 323 -9.76 7.34 18.61
CA CYS A 323 -8.51 7.60 17.89
C CYS A 323 -8.00 6.31 17.25
N ILE A 324 -7.45 6.43 16.03
CA ILE A 324 -6.91 5.30 15.25
C ILE A 324 -5.68 4.69 15.94
N LEU A 325 -5.56 3.36 15.94
CA LEU A 325 -4.44 2.60 16.48
C LEU A 325 -3.78 1.70 15.42
N PRO A 326 -2.44 1.72 15.26
CA PRO A 326 -1.48 2.53 16.02
C PRO A 326 -1.58 4.05 15.73
N GLY A 327 -2.18 4.44 14.60
CA GLY A 327 -2.48 5.81 14.25
C GLY A 327 -1.26 6.72 14.16
N LEU A 328 -1.51 8.02 14.25
CA LEU A 328 -0.52 9.10 14.16
C LEU A 328 -0.80 10.27 15.12
N GLY A 329 -1.76 10.10 16.05
CA GLY A 329 -2.27 11.18 16.90
C GLY A 329 -3.21 12.13 16.15
N SER A 330 -3.41 13.33 16.69
CA SER A 330 -4.19 14.40 16.03
C SER A 330 -3.40 14.96 14.84
N PHE A 331 -3.84 14.67 13.62
CA PHE A 331 -3.15 15.14 12.40
C PHE A 331 -3.07 16.68 12.38
N GLY A 332 -4.22 17.35 12.58
CA GLY A 332 -4.32 18.80 12.53
C GLY A 332 -3.38 19.47 13.52
N ASP A 333 -3.34 19.00 14.77
CA ASP A 333 -2.52 19.65 15.80
C ASP A 333 -1.03 19.44 15.55
N ARG A 334 -0.61 18.27 15.08
CA ARG A 334 0.79 18.02 14.72
C ARG A 334 1.22 18.80 13.48
N TYR A 335 0.33 18.97 12.51
CA TYR A 335 0.61 19.68 11.26
C TYR A 335 0.68 21.20 11.45
N TYR A 336 -0.27 21.77 12.20
CA TYR A 336 -0.36 23.21 12.45
C TYR A 336 0.36 23.67 13.72
N ASN A 337 1.01 22.74 14.43
CA ASN A 337 1.72 23.00 15.68
C ASN A 337 0.81 23.60 16.77
N THR A 338 -0.38 23.02 16.94
CA THR A 338 -1.37 23.39 17.98
C THR A 338 -1.55 22.28 19.02
N THR A 339 -0.54 21.44 19.22
CA THR A 339 -0.53 20.44 20.28
C THR A 339 -0.33 21.13 21.63
N ASN A 340 -1.28 20.95 22.55
CA ASN A 340 -1.15 21.38 23.95
C ASN A 340 -0.14 20.55 24.73
#